data_AF-A0A5C6NQF8-F1
#
_entry.id   AF-A0A5C6NQF8-F1
#
_cell.length_a   1.000
_cell.length_b   1.000
_cell.length_c   1.000
_cell.angle_alpha   90.00
_cell.angle_beta   90.00
_cell.angle_gamma   90.00
#
_symmetry.space_group_name_H-M   'P 1'
#
loop_
_entity.id
_entity.type
_entity.pdbx_description
1 polymer ?
#
loop_
_entity_poly.entity_id
_entity_poly.type
_entity_poly.pdbx_seq_one_letter_code
_entity_poly.pdbx_strand_id
1 'polypeptide(L)'
;MDAQDTAGYSEACAQCSAVDWGVSDEGRFYCKTCHNVIERTQDVQDTSFTPGSSRISTFGTGRKSSRTECGREWMICEGFQFILRNQANALLRLGVGDYFKHTDSSSAEMSSRSFVTESDGETSGSNQDHSCIVSACSNSDEDVSHLSARRGRSQSLMSMSKTLALVHLALVWSREALTLSDLLRLVNKGHVPYVNAYEQLPDEMNIKGKDALIFRVESVPSHTAIHREAETLLSFLQLPAFPPVTGQTLLHPVRLSLRYLIDSNLPVELHPLLCRLIERTGMMDPKLHTCGCSAHPAVPLYDVQTAALIIITMKLLFGLNDQTEWDLSSQTIEHQHAGDQFSFRRWYRLLQGVLIRAQNRQKVDVVRKQWKGDKPLHLDKKDRRVVMKKKRTAEQLRVCYEKLSSQRAAVQHVSPCSFRFCWGDQYEADGPSFHQKKLGGILSLPLDTDTLRNSWYWHPALKRCKPRTCRSHYEEVEATLPQTFKWFLKLFCFLLDIKPACLYEEVLKVERRLFTNHTGTLNDRDFQGAS
;
A
#
# COMPACT_ATOMS: atom_id res chain seq x y z
N MET A 1 35.41 23.54 -20.48
CA MET A 1 34.17 24.17 -20.97
C MET A 1 34.23 25.68 -20.73
N ASP A 2 35.44 26.28 -20.64
CA ASP A 2 35.62 27.47 -19.78
C ASP A 2 36.04 28.74 -20.55
N ALA A 3 36.56 28.60 -21.78
CA ALA A 3 37.06 29.74 -22.55
C ALA A 3 35.93 30.64 -23.09
N GLN A 4 34.72 30.10 -23.24
CA GLN A 4 33.56 30.83 -23.75
C GLN A 4 32.85 31.62 -22.64
N ASP A 5 32.97 31.16 -21.38
CA ASP A 5 32.33 31.78 -20.21
C ASP A 5 33.13 32.97 -19.63
N THR A 6 34.42 33.07 -19.95
CA THR A 6 35.30 34.19 -19.56
C THR A 6 35.56 35.19 -20.70
N ALA A 7 34.88 35.05 -21.85
CA ALA A 7 35.19 35.72 -23.12
C ALA A 7 35.06 37.27 -23.16
N GLY A 8 34.88 37.93 -22.01
CA GLY A 8 34.87 39.39 -21.88
C GLY A 8 35.68 39.91 -20.69
N TYR A 9 36.41 39.06 -19.96
CA TYR A 9 37.14 39.46 -18.76
C TYR A 9 38.66 39.38 -18.98
N SER A 10 39.28 40.56 -19.19
CA SER A 10 40.72 40.72 -19.45
C SER A 10 41.46 41.50 -18.36
N GLU A 11 40.84 41.71 -17.20
CA GLU A 11 41.52 42.35 -16.06
C GLU A 11 42.57 41.40 -15.45
N ALA A 12 43.71 41.97 -15.06
CA ALA A 12 44.78 41.22 -14.40
C ALA A 12 44.40 40.86 -12.96
N CYS A 13 44.74 39.65 -12.53
CA CYS A 13 44.54 39.23 -11.15
C CYS A 13 45.26 40.16 -10.17
N ALA A 14 44.56 40.67 -9.16
CA ALA A 14 45.15 41.55 -8.15
C ALA A 14 46.29 40.92 -7.33
N GLN A 15 46.41 39.58 -7.32
CA GLN A 15 47.40 38.85 -6.54
C GLN A 15 48.63 38.40 -7.35
N CYS A 16 48.47 38.05 -8.62
CA CYS A 16 49.57 37.51 -9.45
C CYS A 16 49.69 38.15 -10.83
N SER A 17 48.86 39.14 -11.14
CA SER A 17 48.81 39.87 -12.41
C SER A 17 48.53 39.01 -13.66
N ALA A 18 48.22 37.72 -13.51
CA ALA A 18 47.82 36.86 -14.61
C ALA A 18 46.41 37.21 -15.12
N VAL A 19 46.21 37.15 -16.43
CA VAL A 19 44.91 37.33 -17.11
C VAL A 19 44.38 35.97 -17.55
N ASP A 20 44.29 35.04 -16.59
CA ASP A 20 43.82 33.68 -16.82
C ASP A 20 42.80 33.30 -15.76
N TRP A 21 41.53 33.30 -16.15
CA TRP A 21 40.39 33.16 -15.27
C TRP A 21 39.59 31.90 -15.60
N GLY A 22 39.00 31.30 -14.57
CA GLY A 22 38.02 30.23 -14.66
C GLY A 22 36.78 30.59 -13.85
N VAL A 23 35.67 29.90 -14.14
CA VAL A 23 34.42 30.06 -13.40
C VAL A 23 34.13 28.77 -12.64
N SER A 24 33.87 28.86 -11.34
CA SER A 24 33.49 27.71 -10.51
C SER A 24 32.04 27.27 -10.77
N ASP A 25 31.68 26.05 -10.37
CA ASP A 25 30.30 25.54 -10.46
C ASP A 25 29.26 26.40 -9.70
N GLU A 26 29.74 27.27 -8.81
CA GLU A 26 28.95 28.26 -8.06
C GLU A 26 28.80 29.61 -8.79
N GLY A 27 29.40 29.79 -9.96
CA GLY A 27 29.34 31.01 -10.78
C GLY A 27 30.30 32.13 -10.37
N ARG A 28 31.33 31.82 -9.56
CA ARG A 28 32.37 32.78 -9.15
C ARG A 28 33.60 32.67 -10.02
N PHE A 29 34.21 33.80 -10.37
CA PHE A 29 35.49 33.84 -11.06
C PHE A 29 36.63 33.51 -10.09
N TYR A 30 37.56 32.66 -10.53
CA TYR A 30 38.80 32.37 -9.83
C TYR A 30 39.98 32.44 -10.80
N CYS A 31 41.12 32.93 -10.33
CA CYS A 31 42.34 32.95 -11.14
C CYS A 31 42.89 31.52 -11.26
N LYS A 32 43.17 31.05 -12.48
CA LYS A 32 43.73 29.70 -12.69
C LYS A 32 45.17 29.56 -12.24
N THR A 33 45.90 30.68 -12.08
CA THR A 33 47.31 30.68 -11.68
C THR A 33 47.50 30.67 -10.17
N CYS A 34 46.68 31.41 -9.41
CA CYS A 34 46.84 31.55 -7.95
C CYS A 34 45.60 31.17 -7.13
N HIS A 35 44.53 30.71 -7.79
CA HIS A 35 43.26 30.33 -7.17
C HIS A 35 42.57 31.43 -6.34
N ASN A 36 42.96 32.69 -6.51
CA ASN A 36 42.28 33.82 -5.89
C ASN A 36 40.86 33.95 -6.46
N VAL A 37 39.85 33.95 -5.59
CA VAL A 37 38.42 34.02 -5.95
C VAL A 37 37.94 35.45 -5.80
N ILE A 38 37.26 35.99 -6.81
CA ILE A 38 36.67 37.32 -6.78
C ILE A 38 35.14 37.23 -6.70
N GLU A 39 34.49 38.20 -6.03
CA GLU A 39 33.04 38.23 -5.82
C GLU A 39 32.23 38.65 -7.06
N ARG A 40 32.88 38.92 -8.20
CA ARG A 40 32.20 39.32 -9.43
C ARG A 40 31.40 38.13 -9.96
N THR A 41 30.08 38.29 -10.09
CA THR A 41 29.19 37.33 -10.75
C THR A 41 29.00 37.74 -12.21
N GLN A 42 28.87 36.77 -13.12
CA GLN A 42 28.57 37.04 -14.52
C GLN A 42 27.20 37.73 -14.64
N ASP A 43 27.19 39.00 -15.04
CA ASP A 43 25.96 39.70 -15.40
C ASP A 43 25.44 39.13 -16.73
N VAL A 44 24.20 38.66 -16.74
CA VAL A 44 23.54 38.14 -17.93
C VAL A 44 23.23 39.33 -18.85
N GLN A 45 24.07 39.58 -19.85
CA GLN A 45 23.71 40.48 -20.94
C GLN A 45 22.62 39.82 -21.79
N ASP A 46 21.41 40.34 -21.67
CA ASP A 46 20.31 40.02 -22.57
C ASP A 46 20.58 40.71 -23.91
N THR A 47 21.13 40.00 -24.88
CA THR A 47 21.45 40.53 -26.21
C THR A 47 20.20 40.80 -27.08
N SER A 48 19.00 40.83 -26.47
CA SER A 48 17.74 41.12 -27.16
C SER A 48 17.37 42.61 -27.20
N PHE A 49 18.20 43.52 -26.66
CA PHE A 49 17.88 44.94 -26.61
C PHE A 49 18.81 45.81 -27.49
N THR A 50 18.43 45.98 -28.76
CA THR A 50 18.91 47.10 -29.59
C THR A 50 17.92 48.27 -29.50
N PRO A 51 18.32 49.48 -29.07
CA PRO A 51 17.42 50.63 -29.04
C PRO A 51 17.25 51.18 -30.46
N GLY A 52 16.01 51.22 -30.96
CA GLY A 52 15.67 52.02 -32.14
C GLY A 52 15.25 51.29 -33.43
N SER A 53 14.55 50.15 -33.36
CA SER A 53 13.86 49.60 -34.54
C SER A 53 12.40 49.26 -34.23
N SER A 54 11.52 50.23 -34.46
CA SER A 54 10.07 50.06 -34.46
C SER A 54 9.62 49.37 -35.75
N ARG A 55 9.78 48.05 -35.82
CA ARG A 55 9.03 47.19 -36.74
C ARG A 55 8.69 45.86 -36.07
N ILE A 56 7.42 45.73 -35.69
CA ILE A 56 6.84 44.46 -35.22
C ILE A 56 6.72 43.55 -36.45
N SER A 57 7.64 42.59 -36.58
CA SER A 57 7.43 41.38 -37.36
C SER A 57 7.08 40.27 -36.38
N THR A 58 5.84 39.81 -36.42
CA THR A 58 5.37 38.61 -35.73
C THR A 58 6.12 37.39 -36.29
N PHE A 59 7.18 36.96 -35.60
CA PHE A 59 7.72 35.63 -35.80
C PHE A 59 6.73 34.64 -35.19
N GLY A 60 6.04 33.89 -36.06
CA GLY A 60 5.19 32.79 -35.64
C GLY A 60 6.01 31.82 -34.78
N THR A 61 5.58 31.64 -33.54
CA THR A 61 6.12 30.64 -32.63
C THR A 61 6.03 29.29 -33.33
N GLY A 62 7.18 28.75 -33.74
CA GLY A 62 7.26 27.43 -34.35
C GLY A 62 6.53 26.43 -33.47
N ARG A 63 5.57 25.72 -34.07
CA ARG A 63 4.81 24.64 -33.44
C ARG A 63 5.82 23.64 -32.87
N LYS A 64 5.95 23.56 -31.54
CA LYS A 64 6.76 22.52 -30.89
C LYS A 64 6.26 21.18 -31.42
N SER A 65 7.12 20.47 -32.15
CA SER A 65 6.76 19.18 -32.74
C SER A 65 6.38 18.20 -31.63
N SER A 66 5.31 17.41 -31.87
CA SER A 66 4.83 16.36 -30.96
C SER A 66 5.83 15.19 -30.77
N ARG A 67 6.98 15.24 -31.44
CA ARG A 67 8.03 14.21 -31.40
C ARG A 67 8.72 14.09 -30.03
N THR A 68 8.70 15.15 -29.22
CA THR A 68 9.34 15.19 -27.88
C THR A 68 8.47 14.56 -26.79
N GLU A 69 7.15 14.52 -26.96
CA GLU A 69 6.22 13.97 -25.96
C GLU A 69 6.34 12.45 -25.85
N CYS A 70 6.58 11.75 -26.97
CA CYS A 70 6.77 10.30 -27.01
C CYS A 70 7.98 9.83 -26.17
N GLY A 71 9.11 10.56 -26.22
CA GLY A 71 10.28 10.24 -25.40
C GLY A 71 10.07 10.48 -23.90
N ARG A 72 9.26 11.48 -23.54
CA ARG A 72 8.94 11.80 -22.14
C ARG A 72 8.05 10.74 -21.50
N GLU A 73 7.00 10.30 -22.21
CA GLU A 73 6.10 9.24 -21.74
C GLU A 73 6.84 7.91 -21.57
N TRP A 74 7.72 7.57 -22.51
CA TRP A 74 8.55 6.37 -22.43
C TRP A 74 9.44 6.38 -21.18
N MET A 75 10.12 7.50 -20.88
CA MET A 75 10.93 7.61 -19.66
C MET A 75 10.09 7.44 -18.39
N ILE A 76 8.84 7.94 -18.34
CA ILE A 76 7.98 7.75 -17.16
C ILE A 76 7.64 6.26 -17.00
N CYS A 77 7.33 5.56 -18.09
CA CYS A 77 7.06 4.12 -18.09
C CYS A 77 8.26 3.30 -17.58
N GLU A 78 9.46 3.58 -18.10
CA GLU A 78 10.71 2.97 -17.62
C GLU A 78 10.90 3.20 -16.11
N GLY A 79 10.50 4.36 -15.60
CA GLY A 79 10.65 4.70 -14.17
C GLY A 79 9.76 3.83 -13.29
N PHE A 80 8.52 3.62 -13.72
CA PHE A 80 7.61 2.68 -13.06
C PHE A 80 8.11 1.24 -13.13
N GLN A 81 8.62 0.80 -14.29
CA GLN A 81 9.18 -0.54 -14.45
C GLN A 81 10.39 -0.76 -13.53
N PHE A 82 11.28 0.22 -13.44
CA PHE A 82 12.44 0.19 -12.55
C PHE A 82 12.00 0.07 -11.09
N ILE A 83 11.03 0.88 -10.66
CA ILE A 83 10.49 0.82 -9.29
C ILE A 83 9.84 -0.54 -9.00
N LEU A 84 9.00 -1.05 -9.91
CA LEU A 84 8.38 -2.38 -9.79
C LEU A 84 9.43 -3.48 -9.65
N ARG A 85 10.49 -3.43 -10.46
CA ARG A 85 11.61 -4.37 -10.38
C ARG A 85 12.32 -4.29 -9.04
N ASN A 86 12.54 -3.09 -8.50
CA ASN A 86 13.15 -2.91 -7.19
C ASN A 86 12.25 -3.41 -6.05
N GLN A 87 10.94 -3.19 -6.13
CA GLN A 87 9.96 -3.74 -5.20
C GLN A 87 9.96 -5.27 -5.21
N ALA A 88 9.96 -5.88 -6.41
CA ALA A 88 10.04 -7.33 -6.58
C ALA A 88 11.35 -7.89 -6.01
N ASN A 89 12.50 -7.30 -6.36
CA ASN A 89 13.81 -7.73 -5.85
C ASN A 89 13.91 -7.59 -4.33
N ALA A 90 13.29 -6.56 -3.75
CA ALA A 90 13.22 -6.41 -2.30
C ALA A 90 12.46 -7.57 -1.66
N LEU A 91 11.32 -7.97 -2.22
CA LEU A 91 10.55 -9.13 -1.73
C LEU A 91 11.30 -10.46 -1.88
N LEU A 92 12.03 -10.66 -2.98
CA LEU A 92 12.87 -11.86 -3.17
C LEU A 92 13.98 -11.94 -2.13
N ARG A 93 14.63 -10.81 -1.80
CA ARG A 93 15.64 -10.76 -0.71
C ARG A 93 15.05 -11.08 0.66
N LEU A 94 13.74 -10.91 0.83
CA LEU A 94 12.99 -11.27 2.03
C LEU A 94 12.52 -12.74 2.05
N GLY A 95 12.82 -13.51 1.00
CA GLY A 95 12.52 -14.94 0.92
C GLY A 95 11.17 -15.29 0.27
N VAL A 96 10.54 -14.36 -0.45
CA VAL A 96 9.40 -14.69 -1.33
C VAL A 96 9.91 -15.57 -2.48
N GLY A 97 9.16 -16.61 -2.85
CA GLY A 97 9.62 -17.58 -3.85
C GLY A 97 9.87 -16.98 -5.23
N ASP A 98 10.86 -17.51 -5.95
CA ASP A 98 11.28 -17.03 -7.27
C ASP A 98 10.18 -17.13 -8.35
N TYR A 99 9.13 -17.91 -8.10
CA TYR A 99 7.95 -18.03 -8.97
C TYR A 99 7.25 -16.69 -9.24
N PHE A 100 7.43 -15.68 -8.37
CA PHE A 100 6.87 -14.34 -8.55
C PHE A 100 7.52 -13.56 -9.72
N LYS A 101 8.78 -13.87 -10.08
CA LYS A 101 9.54 -13.15 -11.13
C LYS A 101 9.40 -13.75 -12.53
N HIS A 102 8.98 -15.01 -12.64
CA HIS A 102 9.02 -15.76 -13.90
C HIS A 102 7.74 -15.70 -14.75
N THR A 103 6.85 -14.73 -14.51
CA THR A 103 5.71 -14.45 -15.41
C THR A 103 6.09 -13.56 -16.61
N ASP A 104 7.39 -13.40 -16.89
CA ASP A 104 7.93 -12.44 -17.88
C ASP A 104 8.74 -13.09 -19.02
N SER A 105 8.40 -14.31 -19.45
CA SER A 105 9.05 -14.87 -20.66
C SER A 105 8.12 -15.53 -21.67
N SER A 106 6.83 -15.70 -21.38
CA SER A 106 5.83 -16.08 -22.40
C SER A 106 4.69 -15.04 -22.58
N SER A 107 4.60 -14.04 -21.69
CA SER A 107 3.57 -13.00 -21.73
C SER A 107 4.02 -11.72 -22.44
N ALA A 108 5.34 -11.45 -22.46
CA ALA A 108 5.91 -10.30 -23.17
C ALA A 108 5.84 -10.46 -24.69
N GLU A 109 5.85 -11.70 -25.21
CA GLU A 109 5.63 -11.93 -26.64
C GLU A 109 4.15 -11.81 -27.05
N MET A 110 3.20 -11.98 -26.12
CA MET A 110 1.77 -11.83 -26.42
C MET A 110 1.35 -10.35 -26.47
N SER A 111 2.02 -9.47 -25.72
CA SER A 111 1.76 -8.02 -25.74
C SER A 111 2.45 -7.29 -26.90
N SER A 112 3.45 -7.90 -27.53
CA SER A 112 4.10 -7.37 -28.75
C SER A 112 3.57 -7.99 -30.05
N ARG A 113 2.92 -9.16 -30.00
CA ARG A 113 2.34 -9.83 -31.19
C ARG A 113 0.92 -9.42 -31.56
N SER A 114 0.21 -8.64 -30.73
CA SER A 114 -1.08 -8.04 -31.13
C SER A 114 -0.93 -6.85 -32.08
N PHE A 115 0.31 -6.46 -32.42
CA PHE A 115 0.59 -5.31 -33.29
C PHE A 115 1.10 -5.65 -34.69
N VAL A 116 1.44 -6.91 -35.03
CA VAL A 116 1.90 -7.25 -36.40
C VAL A 116 1.58 -8.72 -36.74
N THR A 117 0.55 -8.94 -37.57
CA THR A 117 0.51 -9.95 -38.66
C THR A 117 -0.65 -9.62 -39.62
N GLU A 118 -0.31 -9.05 -40.78
CA GLU A 118 -1.02 -9.19 -42.07
C GLU A 118 -0.86 -10.63 -42.58
N SER A 119 -1.61 -11.22 -43.52
CA SER A 119 -2.73 -10.88 -44.42
C SER A 119 -3.16 -12.23 -45.04
N ASP A 120 -4.38 -12.34 -45.59
CA ASP A 120 -4.58 -12.94 -46.92
C ASP A 120 -5.96 -12.55 -47.47
N GLY A 121 -5.98 -11.87 -48.61
CA GLY A 121 -7.19 -11.42 -49.31
C GLY A 121 -6.92 -10.30 -50.31
N GLU A 122 -6.52 -10.69 -51.51
CA GLU A 122 -6.11 -9.90 -52.68
C GLU A 122 -7.08 -8.77 -53.09
N THR A 123 -6.55 -7.64 -53.61
CA THR A 123 -6.75 -7.14 -55.00
C THR A 123 -6.41 -5.64 -55.15
N SER A 124 -5.41 -5.37 -56.01
CA SER A 124 -5.18 -4.17 -56.86
C SER A 124 -5.01 -2.75 -56.26
N GLY A 125 -3.76 -2.28 -56.30
CA GLY A 125 -3.39 -1.12 -57.15
C GLY A 125 -3.33 0.28 -56.53
N SER A 126 -2.10 0.75 -56.26
CA SER A 126 -1.53 2.08 -56.60
C SER A 126 -0.76 2.76 -55.45
N ASN A 127 0.40 3.31 -55.82
CA ASN A 127 1.38 3.99 -54.97
C ASN A 127 0.87 5.35 -54.46
N GLN A 128 1.00 5.65 -53.16
CA GLN A 128 1.38 6.99 -52.64
C GLN A 128 1.55 7.04 -51.11
N ASP A 129 2.72 7.56 -50.70
CA ASP A 129 3.09 8.29 -49.48
C ASP A 129 2.41 8.00 -48.12
N HIS A 130 3.23 7.51 -47.20
CA HIS A 130 2.95 7.45 -45.76
C HIS A 130 2.72 8.85 -45.17
N SER A 131 1.48 9.12 -44.77
CA SER A 131 1.15 10.24 -43.88
C SER A 131 0.36 9.74 -42.66
N CYS A 132 0.79 10.13 -41.48
CA CYS A 132 0.14 9.79 -40.21
C CYS A 132 -1.20 10.53 -40.11
N ILE A 133 -2.30 9.79 -40.05
CA ILE A 133 -3.63 10.32 -39.79
C ILE A 133 -3.72 10.74 -38.31
N VAL A 134 -3.57 12.04 -38.06
CA VAL A 134 -4.08 12.68 -36.85
C VAL A 134 -5.30 13.47 -37.27
N SER A 135 -6.49 12.96 -36.93
CA SER A 135 -7.75 13.67 -37.11
C SER A 135 -7.79 14.88 -36.18
N ALA A 136 -7.62 16.07 -36.76
CA ALA A 136 -7.98 17.34 -36.16
C ALA A 136 -9.37 17.73 -36.67
N CYS A 137 -10.25 18.14 -35.76
CA CYS A 137 -11.43 19.00 -35.91
C CYS A 137 -12.10 19.05 -34.52
N SER A 138 -12.65 20.12 -33.97
CA SER A 138 -12.78 21.52 -34.37
C SER A 138 -13.21 22.26 -33.09
N ASN A 139 -12.80 23.52 -32.92
CA ASN A 139 -13.33 24.37 -31.85
C ASN A 139 -14.79 24.73 -32.18
N SER A 140 -15.71 24.40 -31.29
CA SER A 140 -17.02 25.04 -31.21
C SER A 140 -17.39 25.16 -29.73
N ASP A 141 -17.65 26.40 -29.32
CA ASP A 141 -18.12 26.78 -28.00
C ASP A 141 -19.41 26.03 -27.65
N GLU A 142 -19.40 25.25 -26.57
CA GLU A 142 -20.52 25.03 -25.65
C GLU A 142 -19.96 24.29 -24.41
N ASP A 143 -20.07 24.97 -23.27
CA ASP A 143 -19.57 24.58 -21.95
C ASP A 143 -20.33 23.36 -21.40
N VAL A 144 -19.81 22.68 -20.36
CA VAL A 144 -20.44 21.62 -19.54
C VAL A 144 -20.11 20.13 -19.82
N SER A 145 -19.49 19.71 -20.92
CA SER A 145 -19.22 18.26 -21.17
C SER A 145 -17.77 17.77 -20.97
N HIS A 146 -16.85 18.62 -20.48
CA HIS A 146 -15.42 18.27 -20.35
C HIS A 146 -15.01 17.54 -19.05
N LEU A 147 -15.90 17.40 -18.06
CA LEU A 147 -15.53 16.79 -16.77
C LEU A 147 -15.52 15.24 -16.80
N SER A 148 -16.27 14.61 -17.71
CA SER A 148 -16.34 13.14 -17.85
C SER A 148 -15.17 12.57 -18.66
N ALA A 149 -14.76 13.24 -19.75
CA ALA A 149 -13.67 12.78 -20.62
C ALA A 149 -12.28 12.87 -19.94
N ARG A 150 -12.07 13.85 -19.07
CA ARG A 150 -10.81 13.99 -18.30
C ARG A 150 -10.67 12.90 -17.23
N ARG A 151 -11.79 12.39 -16.71
CA ARG A 151 -11.84 11.32 -15.70
C ARG A 151 -11.50 9.95 -16.29
N GLY A 152 -11.84 9.70 -17.56
CA GLY A 152 -11.43 8.48 -18.29
C GLY A 152 -9.93 8.44 -18.59
N ARG A 153 -9.31 9.58 -18.92
CA ARG A 153 -7.85 9.65 -19.15
C ARG A 153 -7.01 9.49 -17.87
N SER A 154 -7.49 9.98 -16.71
CA SER A 154 -6.74 9.83 -15.46
C SER A 154 -6.77 8.40 -14.89
N GLN A 155 -7.77 7.59 -15.24
CA GLN A 155 -7.85 6.18 -14.84
C GLN A 155 -6.80 5.30 -15.53
N SER A 156 -6.35 5.68 -16.73
CA SER A 156 -5.36 4.96 -17.54
C SER A 156 -3.90 5.19 -17.10
N LEU A 157 -3.60 6.33 -16.45
CA LEU A 157 -2.22 6.67 -16.09
C LEU A 157 -1.70 5.84 -14.91
N MET A 158 -0.51 5.29 -15.06
CA MET A 158 0.20 4.57 -14.01
C MET A 158 0.46 5.49 -12.81
N SER A 159 0.38 4.95 -11.61
CA SER A 159 0.61 5.68 -10.35
C SER A 159 1.45 4.84 -9.41
N MET A 160 2.05 5.48 -8.41
CA MET A 160 2.79 4.75 -7.37
C MET A 160 1.87 3.79 -6.61
N SER A 161 0.63 4.17 -6.28
CA SER A 161 -0.31 3.24 -5.65
C SER A 161 -0.57 2.00 -6.51
N LYS A 162 -0.64 2.17 -7.84
CA LYS A 162 -0.79 1.04 -8.78
C LYS A 162 0.44 0.12 -8.79
N THR A 163 1.65 0.61 -8.50
CA THR A 163 2.81 -0.29 -8.38
C THR A 163 2.64 -1.27 -7.21
N LEU A 164 2.22 -0.78 -6.04
CA LEU A 164 1.92 -1.65 -4.89
C LEU A 164 0.72 -2.56 -5.15
N ALA A 165 -0.30 -2.09 -5.86
CA ALA A 165 -1.45 -2.91 -6.22
C ALA A 165 -1.06 -4.07 -7.17
N LEU A 166 -0.19 -3.83 -8.15
CA LEU A 166 0.37 -4.89 -9.01
C LEU A 166 1.20 -5.89 -8.19
N VAL A 167 2.06 -5.40 -7.29
CA VAL A 167 2.84 -6.27 -6.39
C VAL A 167 1.91 -7.13 -5.51
N HIS A 168 0.84 -6.54 -4.97
CA HIS A 168 -0.16 -7.27 -4.21
C HIS A 168 -0.85 -8.35 -5.05
N LEU A 169 -1.31 -8.03 -6.26
CA LEU A 169 -1.90 -9.00 -7.18
C LEU A 169 -0.95 -10.15 -7.49
N ALA A 170 0.33 -9.85 -7.75
CA ALA A 170 1.32 -10.87 -8.05
C ALA A 170 1.64 -11.77 -6.84
N LEU A 171 1.53 -11.26 -5.60
CA LEU A 171 1.66 -12.07 -4.38
C LEU A 171 0.47 -13.03 -4.24
N VAL A 172 -0.74 -12.54 -4.52
CA VAL A 172 -1.96 -13.37 -4.52
C VAL A 172 -1.89 -14.43 -5.62
N TRP A 173 -1.43 -14.07 -6.82
CA TRP A 173 -1.21 -15.00 -7.94
C TRP A 173 -0.23 -16.11 -7.55
N SER A 174 0.85 -15.75 -6.85
CA SER A 174 1.88 -16.69 -6.38
C SER A 174 1.45 -17.52 -5.18
N ARG A 175 0.29 -17.20 -4.57
CA ARG A 175 -0.26 -17.84 -3.36
C ARG A 175 0.66 -17.77 -2.14
N GLU A 176 1.46 -16.71 -2.07
CA GLU A 176 2.45 -16.47 -1.02
C GLU A 176 1.79 -16.01 0.28
N ALA A 177 2.33 -16.40 1.44
CA ALA A 177 1.73 -16.11 2.75
C ALA A 177 1.71 -14.61 3.15
N LEU A 178 2.28 -13.74 2.31
CA LEU A 178 2.45 -12.31 2.58
C LEU A 178 1.18 -11.57 2.19
N THR A 179 0.46 -11.05 3.19
CA THR A 179 -0.85 -10.39 2.96
C THR A 179 -0.67 -8.92 2.62
N LEU A 180 -1.75 -8.23 2.24
CA LEU A 180 -1.70 -6.79 1.93
C LEU A 180 -1.26 -5.98 3.16
N SER A 181 -1.74 -6.33 4.36
CA SER A 181 -1.25 -5.75 5.61
C SER A 181 0.26 -5.94 5.83
N ASP A 182 0.83 -7.08 5.42
CA ASP A 182 2.27 -7.33 5.55
C ASP A 182 3.06 -6.48 4.54
N LEU A 183 2.60 -6.41 3.29
CA LEU A 183 3.22 -5.60 2.24
C LEU A 183 3.30 -4.13 2.66
N LEU A 184 2.17 -3.56 3.11
CA LEU A 184 2.13 -2.17 3.57
C LEU A 184 3.01 -1.93 4.78
N ARG A 185 3.16 -2.92 5.67
CA ARG A 185 4.06 -2.84 6.82
C ARG A 185 5.53 -2.85 6.39
N LEU A 186 5.90 -3.69 5.43
CA LEU A 186 7.25 -3.73 4.86
C LEU A 186 7.59 -2.42 4.15
N VAL A 187 6.64 -1.85 3.40
CA VAL A 187 6.77 -0.51 2.80
C VAL A 187 6.95 0.55 3.88
N ASN A 188 6.11 0.54 4.92
CA ASN A 188 6.18 1.52 5.99
C ASN A 188 7.50 1.42 6.78
N LYS A 189 8.08 0.22 6.92
CA LYS A 189 9.40 -0.01 7.54
C LYS A 189 10.58 0.26 6.59
N GLY A 190 10.33 0.58 5.32
CA GLY A 190 11.36 0.86 4.32
C GLY A 190 12.04 -0.37 3.73
N HIS A 191 11.52 -1.58 3.98
CA HIS A 191 12.06 -2.81 3.38
C HIS A 191 11.65 -2.97 1.92
N VAL A 192 10.50 -2.41 1.53
CA VAL A 192 10.02 -2.37 0.13
C VAL A 192 10.01 -0.90 -0.34
N PRO A 193 10.75 -0.55 -1.41
CA PRO A 193 10.83 0.83 -1.90
C PRO A 193 9.48 1.38 -2.36
N TYR A 194 9.13 2.58 -1.88
CA TYR A 194 7.88 3.25 -2.27
C TYR A 194 7.90 4.75 -1.93
N VAL A 195 8.12 5.07 -0.65
CA VAL A 195 8.28 6.46 -0.19
C VAL A 195 9.59 6.99 -0.74
N ASN A 196 9.56 8.20 -1.33
CA ASN A 196 10.70 8.80 -2.03
C ASN A 196 11.38 7.87 -3.07
N ALA A 197 10.61 7.03 -3.78
CA ALA A 197 11.16 6.07 -4.74
C ALA A 197 12.02 6.70 -5.85
N TYR A 198 11.82 7.99 -6.14
CA TYR A 198 12.63 8.75 -7.08
C TYR A 198 14.14 8.74 -6.75
N GLU A 199 14.53 8.53 -5.49
CA GLU A 199 15.95 8.52 -5.09
C GLU A 199 16.72 7.31 -5.59
N GLN A 200 15.99 6.24 -5.94
CA GLN A 200 16.56 5.01 -6.44
C GLN A 200 16.69 5.00 -7.97
N LEU A 201 16.07 5.96 -8.65
CA LEU A 201 16.13 6.04 -10.10
C LEU A 201 17.58 6.30 -10.57
N PRO A 202 18.02 5.66 -11.67
CA PRO A 202 19.36 5.85 -12.22
C PRO A 202 19.59 7.32 -12.61
N ASP A 203 20.81 7.83 -12.43
CA ASP A 203 21.14 9.22 -12.74
C ASP A 203 21.05 9.50 -14.26
N GLU A 204 21.18 8.46 -15.10
CA GLU A 204 21.00 8.49 -16.55
C GLU A 204 19.55 8.79 -16.94
N MET A 205 18.61 8.52 -16.03
CA MET A 205 17.19 8.71 -16.23
C MET A 205 16.83 10.18 -16.00
N ASN A 206 16.75 10.94 -17.10
CA ASN A 206 16.53 12.39 -17.08
C ASN A 206 15.09 12.82 -16.69
N ILE A 207 14.49 12.22 -15.67
CA ILE A 207 13.21 12.63 -15.10
C ILE A 207 13.46 13.88 -14.24
N LYS A 208 13.24 15.06 -14.82
CA LYS A 208 13.43 16.36 -14.16
C LYS A 208 12.14 17.16 -14.08
N GLY A 209 12.10 18.13 -13.17
CA GLY A 209 10.97 19.04 -13.03
C GLY A 209 9.70 18.34 -12.53
N LYS A 210 8.56 18.61 -13.18
CA LYS A 210 7.24 18.14 -12.73
C LYS A 210 7.06 16.61 -12.81
N ASP A 211 7.80 15.93 -13.67
CA ASP A 211 7.67 14.47 -13.85
C ASP A 211 8.27 13.68 -12.69
N ALA A 212 9.33 14.22 -12.06
CA ALA A 212 9.92 13.61 -10.87
C ALA A 212 8.95 13.58 -9.68
N LEU A 213 7.96 14.49 -9.67
CA LEU A 213 6.93 14.53 -8.63
C LEU A 213 6.01 13.31 -8.67
N ILE A 214 5.90 12.62 -9.82
CA ILE A 214 5.08 11.40 -9.95
C ILE A 214 5.62 10.29 -9.03
N PHE A 215 6.94 10.23 -8.87
CA PHE A 215 7.64 9.25 -8.05
C PHE A 215 7.91 9.74 -6.61
N ARG A 216 7.49 10.97 -6.29
CA ARG A 216 7.58 11.53 -4.95
C ARG A 216 6.30 11.20 -4.17
N VAL A 217 6.38 10.13 -3.40
CA VAL A 217 5.34 9.76 -2.43
C VAL A 217 5.82 10.05 -1.02
N GLU A 218 5.01 10.79 -0.26
CA GLU A 218 5.33 11.22 1.11
C GLU A 218 4.58 10.41 2.18
N SER A 219 3.64 9.55 1.79
CA SER A 219 2.88 8.72 2.73
C SER A 219 2.51 7.36 2.14
N VAL A 220 2.44 6.35 3.02
CA VAL A 220 2.01 5.01 2.64
C VAL A 220 0.48 5.01 2.46
N PRO A 221 -0.05 4.47 1.35
CA PRO A 221 -1.48 4.41 1.09
C PRO A 221 -2.19 3.46 2.06
N SER A 222 -3.48 3.69 2.30
CA SER A 222 -4.27 2.81 3.16
C SER A 222 -4.51 1.44 2.50
N HIS A 223 -4.73 0.42 3.33
CA HIS A 223 -5.14 -0.91 2.90
C HIS A 223 -6.30 -0.88 1.90
N THR A 224 -7.35 -0.11 2.21
CA THR A 224 -8.53 0.04 1.35
C THR A 224 -8.23 0.74 0.02
N ALA A 225 -7.25 1.65 -0.01
CA ALA A 225 -6.90 2.34 -1.24
C ALA A 225 -6.18 1.39 -2.20
N ILE A 226 -5.20 0.63 -1.71
CA ILE A 226 -4.49 -0.35 -2.54
C ILE A 226 -5.41 -1.47 -3.01
N HIS A 227 -6.31 -1.95 -2.14
CA HIS A 227 -7.29 -2.97 -2.52
C HIS A 227 -8.20 -2.50 -3.67
N ARG A 228 -8.70 -1.26 -3.63
CA ARG A 228 -9.49 -0.66 -4.74
C ARG A 228 -8.68 -0.51 -6.03
N GLU A 229 -7.41 -0.09 -5.93
CA GLU A 229 -6.54 -0.02 -7.10
C GLU A 229 -6.29 -1.41 -7.69
N ALA A 230 -6.16 -2.45 -6.86
CA ALA A 230 -6.00 -3.84 -7.32
C ALA A 230 -7.25 -4.35 -8.06
N GLU A 231 -8.46 -4.07 -7.56
CA GLU A 231 -9.71 -4.40 -8.26
C GLU A 231 -9.85 -3.63 -9.59
N THR A 232 -9.43 -2.36 -9.59
CA THR A 232 -9.42 -1.52 -10.80
C THR A 232 -8.46 -2.10 -11.84
N LEU A 233 -7.25 -2.49 -11.44
CA LEU A 233 -6.26 -3.12 -12.31
C LEU A 233 -6.73 -4.48 -12.82
N LEU A 234 -7.38 -5.29 -11.99
CA LEU A 234 -7.91 -6.59 -12.38
C LEU A 234 -8.94 -6.46 -13.51
N SER A 235 -9.85 -5.47 -13.38
CA SER A 235 -10.84 -5.15 -14.42
C SER A 235 -10.18 -4.59 -15.68
N PHE A 236 -9.16 -3.75 -15.53
CA PHE A 236 -8.47 -3.10 -16.63
C PHE A 236 -7.59 -4.06 -17.43
N LEU A 237 -6.79 -4.89 -16.76
CA LEU A 237 -5.85 -5.84 -17.36
C LEU A 237 -6.54 -7.10 -17.89
N GLN A 238 -7.78 -7.36 -17.50
CA GLN A 238 -8.54 -8.57 -17.87
C GLN A 238 -7.74 -9.85 -17.59
N LEU A 239 -7.09 -9.91 -16.42
CA LEU A 239 -6.28 -11.06 -16.05
C LEU A 239 -7.15 -12.33 -15.99
N PRO A 240 -6.61 -13.50 -16.37
CA PRO A 240 -7.30 -14.77 -16.20
C PRO A 240 -7.57 -15.06 -14.72
N ALA A 241 -8.43 -16.04 -14.45
CA ALA A 241 -8.66 -16.52 -13.11
C ALA A 241 -7.34 -16.96 -12.47
N PHE A 242 -7.12 -16.53 -11.23
CA PHE A 242 -5.88 -16.80 -10.51
C PHE A 242 -5.83 -18.29 -10.13
N PRO A 243 -4.64 -18.84 -9.84
CA PRO A 243 -4.52 -20.19 -9.32
C PRO A 243 -5.40 -20.40 -8.07
N PRO A 244 -6.08 -21.55 -7.94
CA PRO A 244 -7.04 -21.74 -6.86
C PRO A 244 -6.38 -21.71 -5.49
N VAL A 245 -7.03 -21.01 -4.55
CA VAL A 245 -6.64 -20.95 -3.14
C VAL A 245 -7.47 -21.99 -2.38
N THR A 246 -6.79 -23.03 -1.90
CA THR A 246 -7.44 -24.16 -1.19
C THR A 246 -7.07 -24.13 0.29
N GLY A 247 -7.73 -24.97 1.11
CA GLY A 247 -7.45 -25.07 2.56
C GLY A 247 -5.99 -25.33 2.94
N GLN A 248 -5.16 -25.85 2.02
CA GLN A 248 -3.74 -26.09 2.25
C GLN A 248 -2.85 -24.91 1.86
N THR A 249 -3.37 -23.95 1.10
CA THR A 249 -2.64 -22.76 0.66
C THR A 249 -2.39 -21.81 1.84
N LEU A 250 -1.20 -21.20 1.90
CA LEU A 250 -0.82 -20.33 3.03
C LEU A 250 -1.71 -19.09 3.19
N LEU A 251 -2.21 -18.53 2.08
CA LEU A 251 -3.17 -17.42 2.08
C LEU A 251 -4.57 -17.80 2.57
N HIS A 252 -4.95 -19.07 2.52
CA HIS A 252 -6.29 -19.48 2.89
C HIS A 252 -6.53 -19.23 4.39
N PRO A 253 -7.71 -18.75 4.81
CA PRO A 253 -7.99 -18.44 6.23
C PRO A 253 -7.68 -19.58 7.22
N VAL A 254 -7.82 -20.83 6.78
CA VAL A 254 -7.41 -22.02 7.57
C VAL A 254 -5.94 -21.97 7.98
N ARG A 255 -5.02 -21.69 7.05
CA ARG A 255 -3.57 -21.64 7.35
C ARG A 255 -3.18 -20.31 7.96
N LEU A 256 -3.75 -19.22 7.42
CA LEU A 256 -3.45 -17.86 7.87
C LEU A 256 -3.88 -17.63 9.33
N SER A 257 -4.94 -18.30 9.79
CA SER A 257 -5.42 -18.19 11.16
C SER A 257 -4.38 -18.64 12.19
N LEU A 258 -3.59 -19.70 11.91
CA LEU A 258 -2.52 -20.14 12.80
C LEU A 258 -1.52 -19.02 13.09
N ARG A 259 -1.13 -18.27 12.05
CA ARG A 259 -0.24 -17.11 12.18
C ARG A 259 -0.83 -16.07 13.11
N TYR A 260 -2.10 -15.72 12.92
CA TYR A 260 -2.74 -14.69 13.73
C TYR A 260 -3.08 -15.14 15.14
N LEU A 261 -3.36 -16.43 15.37
CA LEU A 261 -3.48 -16.99 16.72
C LEU A 261 -2.15 -16.86 17.47
N ILE A 262 -1.03 -17.18 16.81
CA ILE A 262 0.31 -17.04 17.38
C ILE A 262 0.61 -15.56 17.67
N ASP A 263 0.38 -14.65 16.69
CA ASP A 263 0.68 -13.22 16.84
C ASP A 263 -0.18 -12.58 17.95
N SER A 264 -1.45 -12.97 18.09
CA SER A 264 -2.34 -12.50 19.16
C SER A 264 -2.20 -13.24 20.50
N ASN A 265 -1.21 -14.13 20.62
CA ASN A 265 -0.96 -14.96 21.81
C ASN A 265 -2.17 -15.80 22.25
N LEU A 266 -3.00 -16.23 21.31
CA LEU A 266 -4.13 -17.09 21.60
C LEU A 266 -3.72 -18.57 21.55
N PRO A 267 -4.43 -19.46 22.28
CA PRO A 267 -4.21 -20.89 22.21
C PRO A 267 -4.40 -21.45 20.80
N VAL A 268 -3.47 -22.30 20.38
CA VAL A 268 -3.56 -22.97 19.06
C VAL A 268 -4.75 -23.94 19.01
N GLU A 269 -5.23 -24.40 20.17
CA GLU A 269 -6.45 -25.21 20.30
C GLU A 269 -7.73 -24.53 19.78
N LEU A 270 -7.71 -23.22 19.49
CA LEU A 270 -8.81 -22.54 18.79
C LEU A 270 -8.91 -22.95 17.32
N HIS A 271 -7.82 -23.45 16.73
CA HIS A 271 -7.74 -23.72 15.29
C HIS A 271 -8.74 -24.76 14.77
N PRO A 272 -8.98 -25.91 15.45
CA PRO A 272 -10.02 -26.85 15.03
C PRO A 272 -11.43 -26.24 15.04
N LEU A 273 -11.73 -25.37 16.01
CA LEU A 273 -13.02 -24.67 16.09
C LEU A 273 -13.17 -23.67 14.94
N LEU A 274 -12.11 -22.94 14.62
CA LEU A 274 -12.03 -22.06 13.45
C LEU A 274 -12.29 -22.84 12.15
N CYS A 275 -11.68 -24.02 11.98
CA CYS A 275 -11.91 -24.85 10.80
C CYS A 275 -13.40 -25.23 10.65
N ARG A 276 -14.04 -25.67 11.75
CA ARG A 276 -15.48 -25.96 11.75
C ARG A 276 -16.34 -24.74 11.41
N LEU A 277 -15.97 -23.56 11.90
CA LEU A 277 -16.65 -22.30 11.58
C LEU A 277 -16.51 -21.94 10.09
N ILE A 278 -15.32 -22.11 9.52
CA ILE A 278 -15.05 -21.86 8.09
C ILE A 278 -15.87 -22.83 7.22
N GLU A 279 -15.95 -24.10 7.58
CA GLU A 279 -16.81 -25.09 6.91
C GLU A 279 -18.29 -24.65 6.93
N ARG A 280 -18.81 -24.31 8.12
CA ARG A 280 -20.23 -23.92 8.26
C ARG A 280 -20.60 -22.64 7.53
N THR A 281 -19.67 -21.68 7.43
CA THR A 281 -19.90 -20.43 6.70
C THR A 281 -19.78 -20.60 5.17
N GLY A 282 -19.49 -21.82 4.70
CA GLY A 282 -19.25 -22.13 3.29
C GLY A 282 -17.92 -21.61 2.76
N MET A 283 -17.05 -21.10 3.63
CA MET A 283 -15.77 -20.47 3.30
C MET A 283 -14.65 -21.49 3.03
N MET A 284 -14.97 -22.77 2.86
CA MET A 284 -14.02 -23.76 2.33
C MET A 284 -14.05 -23.86 0.80
N ASP A 285 -15.08 -23.33 0.14
CA ASP A 285 -15.18 -23.36 -1.32
C ASP A 285 -14.03 -22.54 -1.95
N PRO A 286 -13.14 -23.17 -2.76
CA PRO A 286 -12.06 -22.47 -3.44
C PRO A 286 -12.56 -21.30 -4.29
N LYS A 287 -13.79 -21.33 -4.81
CA LYS A 287 -14.35 -20.25 -5.64
C LYS A 287 -14.50 -18.93 -4.89
N LEU A 288 -14.72 -18.97 -3.58
CA LEU A 288 -14.83 -17.76 -2.75
C LEU A 288 -13.48 -17.08 -2.51
N HIS A 289 -12.40 -17.85 -2.64
CA HIS A 289 -11.03 -17.43 -2.37
C HIS A 289 -10.20 -17.30 -3.63
N THR A 290 -10.72 -17.67 -4.80
CA THR A 290 -10.00 -17.59 -6.06
C THR A 290 -10.39 -16.32 -6.79
N CYS A 291 -9.42 -15.43 -6.97
CA CYS A 291 -9.59 -14.16 -7.68
C CYS A 291 -9.96 -14.41 -9.16
N GLY A 292 -11.00 -13.74 -9.66
CA GLY A 292 -11.42 -13.82 -11.07
C GLY A 292 -12.55 -14.82 -11.37
N CYS A 293 -13.09 -15.56 -10.39
CA CYS A 293 -14.17 -16.53 -10.60
C CYS A 293 -15.59 -15.93 -10.77
N SER A 294 -15.71 -14.61 -10.94
CA SER A 294 -16.97 -13.87 -10.87
C SER A 294 -17.09 -12.85 -12.02
N ALA A 295 -18.33 -12.54 -12.43
CA ALA A 295 -18.62 -11.49 -13.42
C ALA A 295 -18.07 -10.10 -13.00
N HIS A 296 -17.89 -9.88 -11.70
CA HIS A 296 -17.17 -8.75 -11.14
C HIS A 296 -15.98 -9.29 -10.35
N PRO A 297 -14.80 -9.39 -10.98
CA PRO A 297 -13.65 -9.99 -10.36
C PRO A 297 -13.17 -9.10 -9.21
N ALA A 298 -13.07 -9.67 -8.02
CA ALA A 298 -12.66 -8.98 -6.80
C ALA A 298 -11.59 -9.83 -6.09
N VAL A 299 -10.62 -9.15 -5.47
CA VAL A 299 -9.55 -9.81 -4.71
C VAL A 299 -10.04 -10.06 -3.29
N PRO A 300 -10.08 -11.31 -2.79
CA PRO A 300 -10.46 -11.57 -1.40
C PRO A 300 -9.51 -10.90 -0.40
N LEU A 301 -10.08 -10.34 0.67
CA LEU A 301 -9.34 -9.74 1.79
C LEU A 301 -8.94 -10.81 2.81
N TYR A 302 -8.00 -11.70 2.44
CA TYR A 302 -7.69 -12.91 3.23
C TYR A 302 -7.35 -12.62 4.69
N ASP A 303 -6.55 -11.59 4.96
CA ASP A 303 -6.16 -11.18 6.31
C ASP A 303 -7.33 -10.66 7.14
N VAL A 304 -8.15 -9.77 6.57
CA VAL A 304 -9.34 -9.22 7.23
C VAL A 304 -10.39 -10.31 7.49
N GLN A 305 -10.62 -11.21 6.52
CA GLN A 305 -11.52 -12.36 6.68
C GLN A 305 -11.05 -13.29 7.80
N THR A 306 -9.75 -13.57 7.87
CA THR A 306 -9.17 -14.44 8.90
C THR A 306 -9.31 -13.81 10.28
N ALA A 307 -9.02 -12.52 10.42
CA ALA A 307 -9.22 -11.80 11.67
C ALA A 307 -10.71 -11.81 12.10
N ALA A 308 -11.64 -11.61 11.16
CA ALA A 308 -13.08 -11.69 11.44
C ALA A 308 -13.50 -13.08 11.95
N LEU A 309 -12.98 -14.16 11.36
CA LEU A 309 -13.22 -15.53 11.81
C LEU A 309 -12.69 -15.79 13.23
N ILE A 310 -11.50 -15.28 13.57
CA ILE A 310 -10.95 -15.36 14.93
C ILE A 310 -11.83 -14.59 15.92
N ILE A 311 -12.27 -13.39 15.54
CA ILE A 311 -13.19 -12.60 16.36
C ILE A 311 -14.49 -13.35 16.65
N ILE A 312 -15.12 -13.92 15.62
CA ILE A 312 -16.35 -14.69 15.79
C ILE A 312 -16.11 -15.95 16.63
N THR A 313 -14.98 -16.63 16.43
CA THR A 313 -14.61 -17.79 17.25
C THR A 313 -14.51 -17.43 18.73
N MET A 314 -13.86 -16.30 19.05
CA MET A 314 -13.77 -15.82 20.43
C MET A 314 -15.12 -15.36 20.97
N LYS A 315 -16.00 -14.78 20.15
CA LYS A 315 -17.39 -14.48 20.53
C LYS A 315 -18.16 -15.76 20.86
N LEU A 316 -18.01 -16.82 20.06
CA LEU A 316 -18.70 -18.10 20.29
C LEU A 316 -18.26 -18.76 21.60
N LEU A 317 -16.98 -18.66 21.95
CA LEU A 317 -16.44 -19.32 23.14
C LEU A 317 -16.60 -18.52 24.43
N PHE A 318 -16.37 -17.20 24.37
CA PHE A 318 -16.27 -16.34 25.55
C PHE A 318 -17.35 -15.27 25.60
N GLY A 319 -18.22 -15.20 24.60
CA GLY A 319 -19.28 -14.19 24.46
C GLY A 319 -18.76 -12.82 24.02
N LEU A 320 -17.64 -12.34 24.59
CA LEU A 320 -17.12 -10.98 24.42
C LEU A 320 -18.21 -9.93 24.68
N ASN A 321 -18.97 -10.09 25.77
CA ASN A 321 -20.16 -9.31 26.09
C ASN A 321 -20.00 -8.48 27.38
N ASP A 322 -18.76 -8.26 27.82
CA ASP A 322 -18.35 -7.63 29.07
C ASP A 322 -18.73 -8.41 30.34
N GLN A 323 -19.23 -9.65 30.23
CA GLN A 323 -19.67 -10.47 31.36
C GLN A 323 -19.10 -11.89 31.31
N THR A 324 -19.53 -12.68 30.32
CA THR A 324 -19.27 -14.12 30.25
C THR A 324 -17.78 -14.45 30.20
N GLU A 325 -16.97 -13.64 29.53
CA GLU A 325 -15.53 -13.84 29.44
C GLU A 325 -14.84 -13.72 30.82
N TRP A 326 -15.38 -12.89 31.72
CA TRP A 326 -14.83 -12.64 33.04
C TRP A 326 -15.30 -13.70 34.03
N ASP A 327 -16.55 -14.14 33.91
CA ASP A 327 -17.13 -15.20 34.73
C ASP A 327 -16.43 -16.54 34.44
N LEU A 328 -16.28 -16.90 33.16
CA LEU A 328 -15.52 -18.08 32.72
C LEU A 328 -14.06 -18.01 33.19
N SER A 329 -13.45 -16.83 33.20
CA SER A 329 -12.09 -16.63 33.72
C SER A 329 -11.99 -16.79 35.24
N SER A 330 -13.07 -16.60 35.99
CA SER A 330 -13.06 -16.70 37.44
C SER A 330 -13.18 -18.17 37.88
N GLN A 331 -14.03 -18.94 37.19
CA GLN A 331 -14.20 -20.39 37.43
C GLN A 331 -12.91 -21.19 37.19
N THR A 332 -12.08 -20.77 36.24
CA THR A 332 -10.80 -21.44 35.94
C THR A 332 -9.70 -21.21 36.98
N ILE A 333 -9.85 -20.23 37.88
CA ILE A 333 -8.88 -19.94 38.96
C ILE A 333 -9.09 -20.88 40.16
N GLU A 334 -10.29 -21.41 40.34
CA GLU A 334 -10.67 -22.21 41.52
C GLU A 334 -10.20 -23.68 41.45
N HIS A 335 -9.83 -24.18 40.27
CA HIS A 335 -9.39 -25.56 40.08
C HIS A 335 -7.86 -25.73 40.16
N GLN A 336 -7.40 -26.77 40.86
CA GLN A 336 -6.01 -27.06 41.24
C GLN A 336 -5.01 -27.26 40.06
N HIS A 337 -5.46 -27.22 38.80
CA HIS A 337 -4.64 -27.29 37.58
C HIS A 337 -4.52 -25.93 36.82
N ALA A 338 -4.74 -24.80 37.50
CA ALA A 338 -4.74 -23.43 36.96
C ALA A 338 -3.48 -22.99 36.18
N GLY A 339 -2.40 -23.78 36.20
CA GLY A 339 -1.19 -23.53 35.42
C GLY A 339 -1.34 -23.84 33.93
N ASP A 340 -2.11 -24.86 33.56
CA ASP A 340 -2.19 -25.37 32.17
C ASP A 340 -3.39 -24.80 31.39
N GLN A 341 -4.41 -24.30 32.10
CA GLN A 341 -5.64 -23.80 31.49
C GLN A 341 -5.52 -22.34 31.01
N PHE A 342 -6.15 -22.04 29.88
CA PHE A 342 -6.25 -20.69 29.35
C PHE A 342 -7.19 -19.83 30.21
N SER A 343 -6.70 -18.68 30.67
CA SER A 343 -7.49 -17.67 31.38
C SER A 343 -7.58 -16.41 30.53
N PHE A 344 -8.78 -16.10 30.03
CA PHE A 344 -9.03 -14.91 29.22
C PHE A 344 -8.62 -13.64 29.96
N ARG A 345 -8.88 -13.56 31.28
CA ARG A 345 -8.48 -12.43 32.11
C ARG A 345 -6.96 -12.21 32.16
N ARG A 346 -6.16 -13.28 32.30
CA ARG A 346 -4.69 -13.17 32.31
C ARG A 346 -4.16 -12.78 30.94
N TRP A 347 -4.66 -13.43 29.89
CA TRP A 347 -4.31 -13.13 28.50
C TRP A 347 -4.64 -11.67 28.14
N TYR A 348 -5.86 -11.19 28.44
CA TYR A 348 -6.30 -9.83 28.18
C TYR A 348 -5.39 -8.79 28.86
N ARG A 349 -5.09 -8.97 30.15
CA ARG A 349 -4.22 -8.04 30.90
C ARG A 349 -2.82 -7.94 30.30
N LEU A 350 -2.23 -9.08 29.95
CA LEU A 350 -0.91 -9.12 29.31
C LEU A 350 -0.96 -8.39 27.96
N LEU A 351 -1.88 -8.79 27.09
CA LEU A 351 -1.95 -8.29 25.73
C LEU A 351 -2.36 -6.82 25.66
N GLN A 352 -3.19 -6.34 26.60
CA GLN A 352 -3.52 -4.92 26.73
C GLN A 352 -2.27 -4.09 27.03
N GLY A 353 -1.44 -4.53 27.98
CA GLY A 353 -0.19 -3.85 28.30
C GLY A 353 0.79 -3.83 27.13
N VAL A 354 0.93 -4.96 26.43
CA VAL A 354 1.78 -5.09 25.23
C VAL A 354 1.28 -4.19 24.10
N LEU A 355 -0.03 -4.20 23.83
CA LEU A 355 -0.65 -3.40 22.78
C LEU A 355 -0.43 -1.90 23.01
N ILE A 356 -0.63 -1.41 24.24
CA ILE A 356 -0.38 0.00 24.58
C ILE A 356 1.09 0.37 24.34
N ARG A 357 2.03 -0.48 24.79
CA ARG A 357 3.46 -0.25 24.54
C ARG A 357 3.77 -0.22 23.05
N ALA A 358 3.24 -1.14 22.27
CA ALA A 358 3.49 -1.23 20.83
C ALA A 358 2.86 -0.06 20.06
N GLN A 359 1.68 0.42 20.45
CA GLN A 359 1.07 1.64 19.89
C GLN A 359 1.94 2.87 20.18
N ASN A 360 2.49 2.98 21.39
CA ASN A 360 3.39 4.07 21.74
C ASN A 360 4.70 3.99 20.96
N ARG A 361 5.29 2.80 20.81
CA ARG A 361 6.47 2.57 19.95
C ARG A 361 6.19 3.00 18.50
N GLN A 362 5.07 2.57 17.92
CA GLN A 362 4.69 2.96 16.56
C GLN A 362 4.54 4.48 16.38
N LYS A 363 3.94 5.18 17.35
CA LYS A 363 3.85 6.65 17.31
C LYS A 363 5.23 7.31 17.31
N VAL A 364 6.12 6.84 18.18
CA VAL A 364 7.51 7.33 18.25
C VAL A 364 8.24 7.05 16.94
N ASP A 365 8.11 5.85 16.37
CA ASP A 365 8.75 5.48 15.11
C ASP A 365 8.25 6.34 13.94
N VAL A 366 6.93 6.58 13.85
CA VAL A 366 6.34 7.46 12.82
C VAL A 366 6.87 8.89 12.90
N VAL A 367 7.05 9.41 14.12
CA VAL A 367 7.63 10.75 14.34
C VAL A 367 9.12 10.78 14.00
N ARG A 368 9.85 9.70 14.28
CA ARG A 368 11.30 9.60 14.01
C ARG A 368 11.63 9.29 12.55
N LYS A 369 10.67 8.78 11.78
CA LYS A 369 10.88 8.49 10.35
C LYS A 369 11.26 9.74 9.58
N GLN A 370 12.32 9.61 8.80
CA GLN A 370 12.71 10.62 7.84
C GLN A 370 11.82 10.51 6.59
N TRP A 371 10.77 11.33 6.55
CA TRP A 371 9.81 11.34 5.45
C TRP A 371 10.32 12.06 4.20
N LYS A 372 11.33 12.92 4.35
CA LYS A 372 11.93 13.66 3.23
C LYS A 372 13.21 12.96 2.78
N GLY A 373 13.29 12.71 1.48
CA GLY A 373 14.48 12.15 0.85
C GLY A 373 15.73 13.01 1.07
N ASP A 374 16.88 12.34 1.07
CA ASP A 374 18.21 12.93 1.12
C ASP A 374 18.54 13.73 -0.15
N LYS A 375 18.00 13.35 -1.31
CA LYS A 375 18.18 14.07 -2.59
C LYS A 375 16.95 14.94 -2.89
N PRO A 376 16.88 16.21 -2.46
CA PRO A 376 15.68 17.00 -2.67
C PRO A 376 15.43 17.31 -4.17
N LEU A 377 14.22 17.01 -4.64
CA LEU A 377 13.76 17.40 -5.98
C LEU A 377 13.61 18.92 -6.07
N HIS A 378 14.10 19.49 -7.18
CA HIS A 378 13.94 20.91 -7.51
C HIS A 378 13.29 21.06 -8.88
N LEU A 379 12.28 21.92 -8.96
CA LEU A 379 11.54 22.17 -10.20
C LEU A 379 12.29 23.13 -11.12
N ASP A 380 13.06 24.05 -10.54
CA ASP A 380 13.85 25.07 -11.24
C ASP A 380 15.16 25.38 -10.47
N LYS A 381 16.15 25.97 -11.15
CA LYS A 381 17.44 26.41 -10.59
C LYS A 381 17.26 27.45 -9.47
N LYS A 382 16.23 28.30 -9.55
CA LYS A 382 15.89 29.27 -8.50
C LYS A 382 15.36 28.58 -7.23
N ASP A 383 14.50 27.57 -7.39
CA ASP A 383 13.96 26.77 -6.28
C ASP A 383 15.04 25.93 -5.59
N ARG A 384 16.06 25.48 -6.33
CA ARG A 384 17.17 24.69 -5.78
C ARG A 384 17.82 25.40 -4.58
N ARG A 385 18.05 26.71 -4.65
CA ARG A 385 18.64 27.47 -3.53
C ARG A 385 17.75 27.47 -2.29
N VAL A 386 16.44 27.70 -2.48
CA VAL A 386 15.46 27.72 -1.38
C VAL A 386 15.32 26.35 -0.74
N VAL A 387 15.22 25.29 -1.55
CA VAL A 387 15.08 23.92 -1.09
C VAL A 387 16.33 23.45 -0.34
N MET A 388 17.53 23.76 -0.85
CA MET A 388 18.77 23.43 -0.15
C MET A 388 18.94 24.23 1.15
N LYS A 389 18.53 25.51 1.19
CA LYS A 389 18.50 26.29 2.44
C LYS A 389 17.56 25.66 3.46
N LYS A 390 16.33 25.30 3.05
CA LYS A 390 15.36 24.61 3.92
C LYS A 390 15.89 23.28 4.44
N LYS A 391 16.57 22.49 3.61
CA LYS A 391 17.23 21.23 4.01
C LYS A 391 18.27 21.49 5.10
N ARG A 392 19.22 22.41 4.87
CA ARG A 392 20.26 22.76 5.85
C ARG A 392 19.67 23.25 7.17
N THR A 393 18.65 24.11 7.13
CA THR A 393 17.98 24.59 8.34
C THR A 393 17.28 23.45 9.09
N ALA A 394 16.62 22.52 8.37
CA ALA A 394 16.00 21.36 8.99
C ALA A 394 17.03 20.41 9.63
N GLU A 395 18.17 20.16 8.97
CA GLU A 395 19.28 19.37 9.51
C GLU A 395 19.89 20.02 10.76
N GLN A 396 20.14 21.34 10.72
CA GLN A 396 20.61 22.08 11.87
C GLN A 396 19.63 22.02 13.04
N LEU A 397 18.34 22.21 12.79
CA LEU A 397 17.30 22.05 13.83
C LEU A 397 17.31 20.63 14.39
N ARG A 398 17.40 19.60 13.54
CA ARG A 398 17.45 18.19 13.97
C ARG A 398 18.63 17.95 14.91
N VAL A 399 19.82 18.41 14.54
CA VAL A 399 21.03 18.30 15.38
C VAL A 399 20.88 19.06 16.70
N CYS A 400 20.29 20.27 16.69
CA CYS A 400 20.02 21.02 17.91
C CYS A 400 19.02 20.29 18.84
N TYR A 401 17.93 19.75 18.30
CA TYR A 401 16.95 18.96 19.07
C TYR A 401 17.55 17.65 19.60
N GLU A 402 18.37 16.96 18.82
CA GLU A 402 19.10 15.76 19.28
C GLU A 402 20.04 16.08 20.46
N LYS A 403 20.75 17.22 20.40
CA LYS A 403 21.61 17.67 21.52
C LYS A 403 20.81 18.01 22.78
N LEU A 404 19.62 18.61 22.61
CA LEU A 404 18.75 19.00 23.73
C LEU A 404 17.97 17.82 24.33
N SER A 405 17.67 16.78 23.57
CA SER A 405 16.74 15.73 23.99
C SER A 405 17.36 14.62 24.85
N SER A 406 18.68 14.61 25.11
CA SER A 406 19.40 13.57 25.89
C SER A 406 19.21 12.10 25.43
N GLN A 407 18.41 11.85 24.40
CA GLN A 407 18.15 10.52 23.83
C GLN A 407 18.78 10.42 22.45
N ARG A 408 19.97 9.83 22.39
CA ARG A 408 20.51 9.25 21.15
C ARG A 408 19.89 7.87 20.96
N ALA A 409 18.72 7.80 20.34
CA ALA A 409 18.24 6.53 19.81
C ALA A 409 18.72 6.40 18.37
N ALA A 410 19.76 5.60 18.15
CA ALA A 410 20.11 5.16 16.80
C ALA A 410 18.88 4.54 16.13
N VAL A 411 18.67 4.81 14.85
CA VAL A 411 17.63 4.14 14.06
C VAL A 411 17.97 2.65 14.09
N GLN A 412 17.24 1.88 14.91
CA GLN A 412 17.44 0.43 14.97
C GLN A 412 16.97 -0.12 13.63
N HIS A 413 17.88 -0.74 12.88
CA HIS A 413 17.53 -1.57 11.74
C HIS A 413 16.83 -2.82 12.28
N VAL A 414 15.52 -2.75 12.40
CA VAL A 414 14.70 -3.90 12.82
C VAL A 414 14.66 -4.88 11.65
N SER A 415 15.01 -6.13 11.91
CA SER A 415 14.88 -7.20 10.93
C SER A 415 13.42 -7.30 10.44
N PRO A 416 13.17 -7.48 9.14
CA PRO A 416 11.83 -7.63 8.61
C PRO A 416 11.13 -8.82 9.26
N CYS A 417 9.96 -8.58 9.87
CA CYS A 417 9.16 -9.61 10.52
C CYS A 417 7.68 -9.43 10.18
N SER A 418 7.02 -10.53 9.85
CA SER A 418 5.57 -10.62 9.60
C SER A 418 4.75 -10.70 10.89
N PHE A 419 5.36 -11.10 12.01
CA PHE A 419 4.75 -11.02 13.34
C PHE A 419 4.92 -9.61 13.91
N ARG A 420 3.95 -9.17 14.71
CA ARG A 420 4.01 -7.90 15.44
C ARG A 420 4.47 -8.07 16.87
N PHE A 421 4.21 -9.22 17.44
CA PHE A 421 4.56 -9.55 18.81
C PHE A 421 5.41 -10.81 18.86
N CYS A 422 6.33 -10.85 19.81
CA CYS A 422 7.16 -12.01 20.10
C CYS A 422 6.75 -12.58 21.47
N TRP A 423 6.43 -13.87 21.55
CA TRP A 423 5.94 -14.51 22.79
C TRP A 423 6.86 -15.64 23.23
N GLY A 424 7.04 -15.80 24.54
CA GLY A 424 7.84 -16.88 25.14
C GLY A 424 8.94 -16.35 26.05
N ASP A 425 9.98 -17.17 26.25
CA ASP A 425 11.04 -16.93 27.23
C ASP A 425 12.28 -16.25 26.64
N GLN A 426 12.19 -15.77 25.40
CA GLN A 426 13.29 -15.08 24.73
C GLN A 426 13.51 -13.70 25.36
N TYR A 427 14.76 -13.23 25.37
CA TYR A 427 15.14 -11.93 25.98
C TYR A 427 14.37 -10.74 25.40
N GLU A 428 13.98 -10.81 24.12
CA GLU A 428 13.22 -9.76 23.42
C GLU A 428 11.71 -10.04 23.36
N ALA A 429 11.20 -11.04 24.09
CA ALA A 429 9.78 -11.36 24.09
C ALA A 429 8.95 -10.26 24.75
N ASP A 430 7.77 -9.99 24.19
CA ASP A 430 6.79 -9.05 24.72
C ASP A 430 6.05 -9.60 25.95
N GLY A 431 6.15 -10.90 26.20
CA GLY A 431 5.61 -11.59 27.37
C GLY A 431 5.57 -13.12 27.22
N PRO A 432 5.05 -13.84 28.24
CA PRO A 432 4.96 -15.29 28.21
C PRO A 432 3.99 -15.77 27.12
N SER A 433 4.24 -16.97 26.58
CA SER A 433 3.36 -17.59 25.58
C SER A 433 2.15 -18.27 26.22
N PHE A 434 0.99 -18.09 25.57
CA PHE A 434 -0.26 -18.78 25.88
C PHE A 434 -0.62 -19.82 24.80
N HIS A 435 0.23 -20.04 23.79
CA HIS A 435 -0.07 -20.89 22.63
C HIS A 435 -0.40 -22.33 23.00
N GLN A 436 0.25 -22.84 24.06
CA GLN A 436 0.11 -24.23 24.55
C GLN A 436 -0.93 -24.37 25.69
N LYS A 437 -1.64 -23.30 26.07
CA LYS A 437 -2.65 -23.37 27.12
C LYS A 437 -3.88 -24.11 26.63
N LYS A 438 -4.45 -24.98 27.47
CA LYS A 438 -5.65 -25.73 27.14
C LYS A 438 -6.91 -24.89 27.34
N LEU A 439 -7.86 -24.97 26.42
CA LEU A 439 -9.16 -24.30 26.55
C LEU A 439 -10.14 -25.06 27.44
N GLY A 440 -9.75 -26.24 27.95
CA GLY A 440 -10.60 -27.10 28.78
C GLY A 440 -11.81 -27.65 28.01
N GLY A 441 -12.85 -28.09 28.73
CA GLY A 441 -14.08 -28.64 28.15
C GLY A 441 -14.93 -27.65 27.31
N ILE A 442 -14.49 -26.40 27.16
CA ILE A 442 -15.19 -25.36 26.39
C ILE A 442 -15.22 -25.68 24.89
N LEU A 443 -14.35 -26.57 24.41
CA LEU A 443 -14.24 -26.96 22.99
C LEU A 443 -15.36 -27.90 22.49
N SER A 444 -16.19 -28.45 23.38
CA SER A 444 -17.32 -29.33 23.01
C SER A 444 -18.56 -28.56 22.57
N LEU A 445 -18.47 -27.23 22.34
CA LEU A 445 -19.60 -26.43 21.90
C LEU A 445 -20.12 -26.94 20.53
N PRO A 446 -21.35 -27.48 20.46
CA PRO A 446 -21.94 -27.82 19.18
C PRO A 446 -22.20 -26.51 18.43
N LEU A 447 -21.62 -26.38 17.23
CA LEU A 447 -21.77 -25.19 16.40
C LEU A 447 -23.16 -25.08 15.75
N ASP A 448 -24.19 -25.70 16.33
CA ASP A 448 -25.54 -25.75 15.77
C ASP A 448 -26.26 -24.41 15.89
N THR A 449 -26.95 -23.98 14.82
CA THR A 449 -27.55 -22.64 14.74
C THR A 449 -28.56 -22.40 15.84
N ASP A 450 -29.36 -23.41 16.20
CA ASP A 450 -30.33 -23.28 17.28
C ASP A 450 -29.66 -23.20 18.66
N THR A 451 -28.52 -23.87 18.84
CA THR A 451 -27.71 -23.73 20.06
C THR A 451 -27.04 -22.36 20.12
N LEU A 452 -26.54 -21.84 18.99
CA LEU A 452 -25.88 -20.53 18.91
C LEU A 452 -26.84 -19.36 19.05
N ARG A 453 -28.09 -19.50 18.57
CA ARG A 453 -29.13 -18.46 18.65
C ARG A 453 -29.79 -18.39 20.04
N ASN A 454 -29.76 -19.50 20.77
CA ASN A 454 -30.23 -19.60 22.16
C ASN A 454 -29.09 -19.46 23.19
N SER A 455 -27.85 -19.25 22.73
CA SER A 455 -26.64 -19.06 23.54
C SER A 455 -26.38 -17.58 23.81
N TRP A 456 -25.48 -17.28 24.75
CA TRP A 456 -24.97 -15.95 25.11
C TRP A 456 -24.33 -15.14 23.95
N TYR A 457 -24.44 -15.63 22.71
CA TYR A 457 -23.95 -14.99 21.50
C TYR A 457 -24.85 -13.82 21.11
N TRP A 458 -24.28 -12.62 21.13
CA TRP A 458 -24.95 -11.40 20.71
C TRP A 458 -24.47 -11.01 19.30
N HIS A 459 -25.39 -10.52 18.47
CA HIS A 459 -25.06 -9.90 17.19
C HIS A 459 -25.95 -8.67 16.97
N PRO A 460 -25.47 -7.64 16.26
CA PRO A 460 -26.32 -6.53 15.84
C PRO A 460 -27.40 -7.03 14.87
N ALA A 461 -28.45 -6.25 14.64
CA ALA A 461 -29.48 -6.62 13.68
C ALA A 461 -28.87 -6.80 12.27
N LEU A 462 -28.76 -8.05 11.79
CA LEU A 462 -28.11 -8.44 10.54
C LEU A 462 -28.94 -8.10 9.28
N LYS A 463 -29.54 -6.90 9.24
CA LYS A 463 -30.33 -6.45 8.10
C LYS A 463 -29.42 -6.28 6.89
N ARG A 464 -29.90 -6.67 5.70
CA ARG A 464 -29.19 -6.40 4.45
C ARG A 464 -29.15 -4.89 4.25
N CYS A 465 -27.95 -4.31 4.17
CA CYS A 465 -27.80 -2.87 3.94
C CYS A 465 -27.88 -2.55 2.44
N LYS A 466 -28.48 -1.40 2.12
CA LYS A 466 -28.57 -0.89 0.75
C LYS A 466 -27.25 -0.18 0.40
N PRO A 467 -26.49 -0.62 -0.61
CA PRO A 467 -25.14 -0.11 -0.89
C PRO A 467 -25.05 1.41 -1.13
N ARG A 468 -26.14 2.05 -1.57
CA ARG A 468 -26.17 3.48 -1.92
C ARG A 468 -26.43 4.42 -0.73
N THR A 469 -26.95 3.93 0.39
CA THR A 469 -27.39 4.77 1.53
C THR A 469 -26.65 4.47 2.82
N CYS A 470 -26.01 3.32 2.88
CA CYS A 470 -25.30 2.77 4.03
C CYS A 470 -23.85 3.25 4.02
N ARG A 471 -23.42 3.97 5.05
CA ARG A 471 -22.08 4.60 5.11
C ARG A 471 -21.07 3.78 5.93
N SER A 472 -21.42 3.42 7.16
CA SER A 472 -20.56 2.66 8.07
C SER A 472 -21.41 2.03 9.16
N HIS A 473 -21.53 0.70 9.19
CA HIS A 473 -22.28 0.05 10.28
C HIS A 473 -21.58 0.20 11.62
N TYR A 474 -20.25 0.34 11.62
CA TYR A 474 -19.48 0.47 12.85
C TYR A 474 -19.78 1.79 13.57
N GLU A 475 -19.79 2.92 12.86
CA GLU A 475 -20.05 4.24 13.47
C GLU A 475 -21.46 4.33 14.07
N GLU A 476 -22.44 3.66 13.47
CA GLU A 476 -23.84 3.64 13.93
C GLU A 476 -24.02 2.88 15.27
N VAL A 477 -23.20 1.86 15.52
CA VAL A 477 -23.36 0.94 16.66
C VAL A 477 -22.19 0.96 17.64
N GLU A 478 -21.12 1.71 17.38
CA GLU A 478 -19.91 1.72 18.22
C GLU A 478 -20.21 2.01 19.70
N ALA A 479 -21.17 2.88 19.97
CA ALA A 479 -21.58 3.22 21.33
C ALA A 479 -22.26 2.05 22.07
N THR A 480 -22.96 1.15 21.37
CA THR A 480 -23.72 0.04 21.96
C THR A 480 -22.93 -1.27 22.00
N LEU A 481 -21.80 -1.35 21.30
CA LEU A 481 -20.94 -2.54 21.31
C LEU A 481 -20.25 -2.75 22.66
N PRO A 482 -20.11 -4.01 23.14
CA PRO A 482 -19.33 -4.37 24.31
C PRO A 482 -17.88 -3.88 24.23
N GLN A 483 -17.31 -3.52 25.38
CA GLN A 483 -15.98 -2.96 25.48
C GLN A 483 -14.89 -3.99 25.20
N THR A 484 -15.04 -5.23 25.66
CA THR A 484 -14.10 -6.33 25.35
C THR A 484 -14.08 -6.65 23.86
N PHE A 485 -15.24 -6.66 23.21
CA PHE A 485 -15.33 -6.79 21.75
C PHE A 485 -14.64 -5.64 21.02
N LYS A 486 -14.92 -4.38 21.40
CA LYS A 486 -14.25 -3.21 20.80
C LYS A 486 -12.74 -3.27 20.97
N TRP A 487 -12.27 -3.68 22.15
CA TRP A 487 -10.85 -3.86 22.41
C TRP A 487 -10.26 -4.96 21.52
N PHE A 488 -10.94 -6.10 21.38
CA PHE A 488 -10.45 -7.21 20.57
C PHE A 488 -10.45 -6.89 19.08
N LEU A 489 -11.47 -6.16 18.60
CA LEU A 489 -11.51 -5.59 17.26
C LEU A 489 -10.32 -4.65 17.04
N LYS A 490 -10.02 -3.76 17.99
CA LYS A 490 -8.88 -2.82 17.93
C LYS A 490 -7.53 -3.53 17.92
N LEU A 491 -7.39 -4.64 18.65
CA LEU A 491 -6.19 -5.48 18.60
C LEU A 491 -5.92 -5.94 17.16
N PHE A 492 -6.90 -6.58 16.51
CA PHE A 492 -6.73 -7.04 15.13
C PHE A 492 -6.59 -5.91 14.13
N CYS A 493 -7.24 -4.77 14.35
CA CYS A 493 -7.01 -3.56 13.55
C CYS A 493 -5.56 -3.09 13.65
N PHE A 494 -4.95 -3.15 14.83
CA PHE A 494 -3.53 -2.86 15.02
C PHE A 494 -2.63 -3.91 14.34
N LEU A 495 -3.02 -5.19 14.42
CA LEU A 495 -2.28 -6.26 13.74
C LEU A 495 -2.20 -6.04 12.23
N LEU A 496 -3.33 -5.65 11.64
CA LEU A 496 -3.51 -5.51 10.19
C LEU A 496 -3.24 -4.09 9.66
N ASP A 497 -3.08 -3.09 10.53
CA ASP A 497 -2.99 -1.66 10.17
C ASP A 497 -4.20 -1.16 9.36
N ILE A 498 -5.41 -1.56 9.80
CA ILE A 498 -6.70 -1.21 9.18
C ILE A 498 -7.61 -0.46 10.16
N LYS A 499 -8.65 0.19 9.62
CA LYS A 499 -9.65 0.89 10.44
C LYS A 499 -10.67 -0.10 11.03
N PRO A 500 -11.19 0.14 12.25
CA PRO A 500 -12.23 -0.69 12.87
C PRO A 500 -13.45 -0.94 11.99
N ALA A 501 -13.91 0.08 11.26
CA ALA A 501 -15.01 -0.06 10.32
C ALA A 501 -14.77 -1.17 9.28
N CYS A 502 -13.57 -1.25 8.71
CA CYS A 502 -13.25 -2.26 7.69
C CYS A 502 -13.33 -3.69 8.24
N LEU A 503 -12.79 -3.92 9.43
CA LEU A 503 -12.81 -5.25 10.06
C LEU A 503 -14.21 -5.61 10.54
N TYR A 504 -14.94 -4.65 11.11
CA TYR A 504 -16.30 -4.85 11.57
C TYR A 504 -17.25 -5.24 10.44
N GLU A 505 -17.12 -4.62 9.25
CA GLU A 505 -17.91 -5.00 8.08
C GLU A 505 -17.66 -6.46 7.66
N GLU A 506 -16.42 -6.94 7.73
CA GLU A 506 -16.11 -8.35 7.47
C GLU A 506 -16.67 -9.28 8.55
N VAL A 507 -16.64 -8.89 9.84
CA VAL A 507 -17.31 -9.62 10.92
C VAL A 507 -18.81 -9.78 10.60
N LEU A 508 -19.50 -8.70 10.21
CA LEU A 508 -20.91 -8.76 9.84
C LEU A 508 -21.17 -9.63 8.59
N LYS A 509 -20.25 -9.69 7.63
CA LYS A 509 -20.38 -10.56 6.45
C LYS A 509 -20.31 -12.03 6.86
N VAL A 510 -19.35 -12.39 7.73
CA VAL A 510 -19.19 -13.77 8.21
C VAL A 510 -20.36 -14.16 9.12
N GLU A 511 -20.80 -13.28 10.02
CA GLU A 511 -21.99 -13.51 10.85
C GLU A 511 -23.25 -13.73 10.00
N ARG A 512 -23.47 -12.93 8.95
CA ARG A 512 -24.57 -13.15 8.01
C ARG A 512 -24.49 -14.54 7.36
N ARG A 513 -23.31 -14.98 6.91
CA ARG A 513 -23.15 -16.35 6.37
C ARG A 513 -23.49 -17.40 7.42
N LEU A 514 -23.02 -17.22 8.65
CA LEU A 514 -23.27 -18.16 9.75
C LEU A 514 -24.76 -18.30 10.08
N PHE A 515 -25.50 -17.18 10.13
CA PHE A 515 -26.90 -17.17 10.60
C PHE A 515 -27.97 -17.16 9.49
N THR A 516 -27.63 -16.87 8.24
CA THR A 516 -28.64 -16.82 7.13
C THR A 516 -28.65 -18.05 6.21
N ASN A 517 -27.61 -18.88 6.20
CA ASN A 517 -27.52 -20.04 5.30
C ASN A 517 -28.53 -21.17 5.58
N HIS A 518 -29.45 -21.00 6.54
CA HIS A 518 -30.49 -21.97 6.88
C HIS A 518 -31.94 -21.47 6.70
N THR A 519 -32.17 -20.25 6.18
CA THR A 519 -33.53 -19.86 5.77
C THR A 519 -33.88 -20.31 4.34
N GLY A 520 -33.04 -21.12 3.70
CA GLY A 520 -33.19 -21.54 2.29
C GLY A 520 -33.79 -22.93 2.06
N THR A 521 -34.14 -23.69 3.10
CA THR A 521 -34.70 -25.05 2.96
C THR A 521 -36.09 -25.23 3.54
N LEU A 522 -36.72 -24.16 4.03
CA LEU A 522 -38.12 -24.14 4.48
C LEU A 522 -38.73 -22.80 4.05
N ASN A 523 -39.29 -22.77 2.85
CA ASN A 523 -40.41 -21.93 2.40
C ASN A 523 -40.35 -21.74 0.87
N ASP A 524 -40.75 -22.77 0.14
CA ASP A 524 -41.23 -22.61 -1.24
C ASP A 524 -42.40 -23.58 -1.56
N ARG A 525 -43.16 -23.98 -0.52
CA ARG A 525 -44.35 -24.85 -0.70
C ARG A 525 -45.63 -24.39 -0.04
N ASP A 526 -45.62 -23.33 0.77
CA ASP A 526 -46.83 -22.87 1.46
C ASP A 526 -47.24 -21.46 1.02
N PHE A 527 -47.47 -21.26 -0.27
CA PHE A 527 -48.28 -20.14 -0.79
C PHE A 527 -48.95 -20.52 -2.12
N GLN A 528 -49.56 -21.70 -2.16
CA GLN A 528 -50.65 -22.01 -3.10
C GLN A 528 -51.72 -22.78 -2.36
N GLY A 529 -52.76 -22.08 -1.90
CA GLY A 529 -53.98 -22.71 -1.40
C GLY A 529 -54.64 -21.98 -0.23
N ALA A 530 -55.37 -20.91 -0.52
CA ALA A 530 -56.71 -20.68 0.01
C ALA A 530 -57.26 -19.38 -0.61
N SER A 531 -58.49 -19.52 -1.09
CA SER A 531 -59.31 -18.56 -1.83
C SER A 531 -59.58 -17.24 -1.10
#